data_AF-A0AAP1RAM3-F1
#
_entry.id   AF-A0AAP1RAM3-F1
#
_cell.length_a   1.000
_cell.length_b   1.000
_cell.length_c   1.000
_cell.angle_alpha   90.00
_cell.angle_beta   90.00
_cell.angle_gamma   90.00
#
_symmetry.space_group_name_H-M   'P 1'
#
loop_
_entity.id
_entity.type
_entity.pdbx_description
1 polymer ?
#
loop_
_entity_poly.entity_id
_entity_poly.type
_entity_poly.pdbx_seq_one_letter_code
_entity_poly.pdbx_strand_id
1 'polypeptide(L)'
;MGKTISIKVLFGIYLLLMAGKVFAFSCNVDGGSSIGAGTTSVYVNLDPVIQPGQNLVVDLSQHISCWNDYGGWYDTDHINLVQGSAFAGSLQSYKGSLYWNNVTYPFPLTTNTNLLDIGDKTPMPLPLKLYITPVGAAGGVVIKAGEVIARIHMYKIATLGSGNPRNF
;
A
#
# COMPACT_ATOMS: atom_id res chain seq x y z
N MET A 1 0.61 53.03 11.84
CA MET A 1 1.81 52.40 11.25
C MET A 1 1.35 51.19 10.45
N GLY A 2 0.88 51.41 9.20
CA GLY A 2 0.32 50.35 8.35
C GLY A 2 1.43 49.69 7.53
N LYS A 3 1.73 48.41 7.80
CA LYS A 3 2.68 47.63 7.00
C LYS A 3 2.01 47.27 5.68
N THR A 4 2.42 47.91 4.58
CA THR A 4 2.00 47.56 3.22
C THR A 4 2.58 46.18 2.87
N ILE A 5 1.73 45.15 2.82
CA ILE A 5 2.13 43.81 2.36
C ILE A 5 2.35 43.91 0.84
N SER A 6 3.58 43.68 0.40
CA SER A 6 3.96 43.76 -1.01
C SER A 6 3.21 42.72 -1.85
N ILE A 7 2.82 43.09 -3.07
CA ILE A 7 2.13 42.21 -4.04
C ILE A 7 2.88 40.89 -4.27
N LYS A 8 4.23 40.90 -4.13
CA LYS A 8 5.07 39.70 -4.22
C LYS A 8 4.80 38.70 -3.09
N VAL A 9 4.50 39.20 -1.89
CA VAL A 9 4.17 38.38 -0.72
C VAL A 9 2.78 37.77 -0.88
N LEU A 10 1.81 38.54 -1.39
CA LEU A 10 0.47 38.03 -1.72
C LEU A 10 0.51 36.95 -2.82
N PHE A 11 1.33 37.14 -3.86
CA PHE A 11 1.50 36.16 -4.93
C PHE A 11 2.21 34.88 -4.44
N GLY A 12 3.22 35.01 -3.56
CA GLY A 12 3.89 33.87 -2.92
C GLY A 12 2.96 33.06 -2.02
N ILE A 13 2.11 33.73 -1.22
CA ILE A 13 1.09 33.07 -0.39
C ILE A 13 0.04 32.38 -1.27
N TYR A 14 -0.39 33.01 -2.36
CA TYR A 14 -1.33 32.41 -3.30
C TYR A 14 -0.78 31.14 -3.96
N LEU A 15 0.49 31.14 -4.39
CA LEU A 15 1.15 29.94 -4.92
C LEU A 15 1.27 28.83 -3.87
N LEU A 16 1.57 29.16 -2.61
CA LEU A 16 1.61 28.20 -1.50
C LEU A 16 0.23 27.61 -1.19
N LEU A 17 -0.84 28.40 -1.34
CA LEU A 17 -2.21 27.93 -1.17
C LEU A 17 -2.66 27.03 -2.34
N MET A 18 -2.14 27.25 -3.55
CA MET A 18 -2.40 26.42 -4.73
C MET A 18 -1.52 25.16 -4.82
N ALA A 19 -0.52 25.01 -3.97
CA ALA A 19 0.22 23.74 -3.81
C ALA A 19 -0.62 22.61 -3.18
N GLY A 20 -1.89 22.90 -2.85
CA GLY A 20 -2.86 21.95 -2.31
C GLY A 20 -3.24 20.84 -3.29
N LYS A 21 -2.60 19.69 -3.10
CA LYS A 21 -2.98 18.34 -3.54
C LYS A 21 -2.96 18.08 -5.05
N VAL A 22 -1.76 17.83 -5.58
CA VAL A 22 -1.51 17.15 -6.87
C VAL A 22 -1.60 15.62 -6.71
N PHE A 23 -2.53 15.14 -5.88
CA PHE A 23 -2.72 13.71 -5.65
C PHE A 23 -4.10 13.35 -6.21
N ALA A 24 -4.09 12.58 -7.29
CA ALA A 24 -5.29 11.95 -7.86
C ALA A 24 -5.65 10.66 -7.11
N PHE A 25 -4.73 10.14 -6.29
CA PHE A 25 -4.85 8.86 -5.60
C PHE A 25 -4.24 8.96 -4.20
N SER A 26 -4.95 8.39 -3.23
CA SER A 26 -4.50 8.34 -1.85
C SER A 26 -4.87 7.00 -1.21
N CYS A 27 -4.06 6.57 -0.25
CA CYS A 27 -4.35 5.43 0.63
C CYS A 27 -4.30 5.85 2.10
N ASN A 28 -4.79 5.01 2.99
CA ASN A 28 -4.46 5.06 4.40
C ASN A 28 -4.28 3.66 4.98
N VAL A 29 -3.77 3.62 6.20
CA VAL A 29 -3.66 2.42 7.02
C VAL A 29 -4.47 2.67 8.28
N ASP A 30 -5.39 1.76 8.61
CA ASP A 30 -6.23 1.79 9.82
C ASP A 30 -6.97 3.13 10.06
N GLY A 31 -7.40 3.79 8.98
CA GLY A 31 -8.08 5.08 9.07
C GLY A 31 -7.16 6.27 9.38
N GLY A 32 -5.83 6.08 9.34
CA GLY A 32 -4.83 7.13 9.57
C GLY A 32 -4.75 8.20 8.47
N SER A 33 -3.67 8.97 8.49
CA SER A 33 -3.41 10.04 7.52
C SER A 33 -3.31 9.53 6.08
N SER A 34 -3.74 10.34 5.11
CA SER A 34 -3.62 10.01 3.69
C SER A 34 -2.16 9.90 3.24
N ILE A 35 -1.88 8.86 2.45
CA ILE A 35 -0.57 8.49 1.91
C ILE A 35 -0.65 8.58 0.39
N GLY A 36 0.19 9.42 -0.21
CA GLY A 36 0.25 9.62 -1.67
C GLY A 36 1.43 8.94 -2.37
N ALA A 37 2.43 8.48 -1.61
CA ALA A 37 3.59 7.71 -2.06
C ALA A 37 4.46 7.28 -0.86
N GLY A 38 5.43 6.40 -1.12
CA GLY A 38 6.50 6.06 -0.19
C GLY A 38 6.16 4.93 0.77
N THR A 39 7.09 4.64 1.67
CA THR A 39 7.01 3.49 2.57
C THR A 39 6.14 3.77 3.78
N THR A 40 5.18 2.90 4.07
CA THR A 40 4.35 2.94 5.28
C THR A 40 4.38 1.58 5.98
N SER A 41 4.44 1.59 7.31
CA SER A 41 4.34 0.38 8.13
C SER A 41 2.87 -0.01 8.34
N VAL A 42 2.57 -1.29 8.15
CA VAL A 42 1.25 -1.88 8.45
C VAL A 42 1.45 -2.89 9.56
N TYR A 43 0.82 -2.65 10.71
CA TYR A 43 0.91 -3.53 11.86
C TYR A 43 -0.25 -4.51 11.83
N VAL A 44 0.07 -5.81 11.86
CA VAL A 44 -0.92 -6.88 11.75
C VAL A 44 -0.86 -7.78 12.98
N ASN A 45 -2.01 -8.28 13.38
CA ASN A 45 -2.11 -9.32 14.40
C ASN A 45 -2.02 -10.68 13.71
N LEU A 46 -1.17 -11.56 14.21
CA LEU A 46 -1.00 -12.92 13.72
C LEU A 46 -1.49 -13.90 14.78
N ASP A 47 -1.94 -15.07 14.34
CA ASP A 47 -2.26 -16.15 15.27
C ASP A 47 -1.03 -16.49 16.12
N PRO A 48 -1.15 -16.50 17.45
CA PRO A 48 -0.01 -16.64 18.35
C PRO A 48 0.58 -18.05 18.35
N VAL A 49 -0.16 -19.04 17.84
CA VAL A 49 0.25 -20.44 17.77
C VAL A 49 -0.14 -21.00 16.42
N ILE A 50 0.84 -21.60 15.72
CA ILE A 50 0.62 -22.33 14.47
C ILE A 50 1.08 -23.78 14.64
N GLN A 51 0.24 -24.72 14.22
CA GLN A 51 0.61 -26.13 14.17
C GLN A 51 1.44 -26.42 12.91
N PRO A 52 2.31 -27.46 12.93
CA PRO A 52 2.98 -27.93 11.72
C PRO A 52 1.98 -28.16 10.58
N GLY A 53 2.25 -27.55 9.42
CA GLY A 53 1.38 -27.66 8.23
C GLY A 53 0.24 -26.62 8.17
N GLN A 54 0.08 -25.75 9.16
CA GLN A 54 -0.82 -24.59 9.06
C GLN A 54 -0.14 -23.39 8.40
N ASN A 55 -0.92 -22.62 7.65
CA ASN A 55 -0.49 -21.35 7.06
C ASN A 55 -0.94 -20.19 7.93
N LEU A 56 -0.08 -19.18 8.08
CA LEU A 56 -0.50 -17.87 8.59
C LEU A 56 -1.19 -17.11 7.46
N VAL A 57 -2.31 -16.47 7.78
CA VAL A 57 -3.03 -15.60 6.85
C VAL A 57 -2.97 -14.17 7.37
N VAL A 58 -2.40 -13.29 6.57
CA VAL A 58 -2.35 -11.85 6.83
C VAL A 58 -3.34 -11.18 5.89
N ASP A 59 -4.51 -10.79 6.42
CA ASP A 59 -5.53 -10.10 5.64
C ASP A 59 -5.31 -8.59 5.66
N LEU A 60 -4.59 -8.07 4.67
CA LEU A 60 -4.26 -6.64 4.58
C LEU A 60 -5.44 -5.78 4.13
N SER A 61 -6.53 -6.39 3.63
CA SER A 61 -7.77 -5.67 3.32
C SER A 61 -8.39 -5.02 4.56
N GLN A 62 -8.11 -5.56 5.75
CA GLN A 62 -8.60 -4.97 7.00
C GLN A 62 -7.86 -3.69 7.41
N HIS A 63 -6.70 -3.44 6.81
CA HIS A 63 -5.79 -2.38 7.22
C HIS A 63 -5.64 -1.30 6.16
N ILE A 64 -5.48 -1.69 4.90
CA ILE A 64 -5.12 -0.77 3.82
C ILE A 64 -6.33 -0.47 2.96
N SER A 65 -6.70 0.80 2.87
CA SER A 65 -7.73 1.28 1.96
C SER A 65 -7.20 2.38 1.07
N CYS A 66 -7.63 2.40 -0.19
CA CYS A 66 -7.24 3.41 -1.17
C CYS A 66 -8.46 3.97 -1.90
N TRP A 67 -8.33 5.17 -2.44
CA TRP A 67 -9.39 5.85 -3.19
C TRP A 67 -8.80 6.78 -4.24
N ASN A 68 -9.63 7.10 -5.23
CA ASN A 68 -9.37 8.17 -6.19
C ASN A 68 -9.81 9.51 -5.57
N ASP A 69 -8.93 10.50 -5.55
CA ASP A 69 -9.19 11.79 -4.89
C ASP A 69 -10.24 12.66 -5.62
N TYR A 70 -10.51 12.38 -6.90
CA TYR A 70 -11.59 13.03 -7.65
C TYR A 70 -12.95 12.35 -7.41
N GLY A 71 -13.02 11.03 -7.58
CA GLY A 71 -14.25 10.23 -7.55
C GLY A 71 -14.97 10.18 -8.90
N GLY A 72 -16.00 9.31 -8.98
CA GLY A 72 -16.84 9.20 -10.17
C GLY A 72 -16.10 8.66 -11.40
N TRP A 73 -15.03 7.90 -11.19
CA TRP A 73 -14.20 7.31 -12.25
C TRP A 73 -13.54 8.35 -13.16
N TYR A 74 -13.37 9.57 -12.64
CA TYR A 74 -12.60 10.61 -13.29
C TYR A 74 -11.11 10.43 -12.97
N ASP A 75 -10.26 10.42 -14.01
CA ASP A 75 -8.83 10.15 -13.89
C ASP A 75 -8.53 8.85 -13.11
N THR A 76 -9.20 7.77 -13.50
CA THR A 76 -9.12 6.45 -12.86
C THR A 76 -7.67 6.03 -12.62
N ASP A 77 -7.42 5.50 -11.43
CA ASP A 77 -6.11 5.04 -11.01
C ASP A 77 -5.97 3.54 -11.23
N HIS A 78 -4.89 3.15 -11.88
CA HIS A 78 -4.51 1.77 -12.15
C HIS A 78 -3.38 1.37 -11.21
N ILE A 79 -3.61 0.38 -10.36
CA ILE A 79 -2.63 -0.08 -9.38
C ILE A 79 -2.30 -1.56 -9.54
N ASN A 80 -1.03 -1.93 -9.35
CA ASN A 80 -0.59 -3.31 -9.30
C ASN A 80 0.50 -3.47 -8.24
N LEU A 81 0.74 -4.71 -7.84
CA LEU A 81 1.89 -5.07 -7.03
C LEU A 81 3.08 -5.39 -7.94
N VAL A 82 4.28 -5.09 -7.45
CA VAL A 82 5.49 -5.06 -8.26
C VAL A 82 6.36 -6.28 -7.99
N GLN A 83 6.96 -6.81 -9.05
CA GLN A 83 8.02 -7.81 -8.99
C GLN A 83 9.11 -7.40 -8.00
N GLY A 84 9.61 -8.36 -7.23
CA GLY A 84 10.62 -8.13 -6.19
C GLY A 84 10.03 -7.91 -4.80
N SER A 85 8.70 -7.78 -4.67
CA SER A 85 8.02 -7.90 -3.38
C SER A 85 8.33 -9.25 -2.73
N ALA A 86 8.82 -9.25 -1.50
CA ALA A 86 9.42 -10.43 -0.88
C ALA A 86 9.24 -10.46 0.65
N PHE A 87 9.47 -11.64 1.23
CA PHE A 87 9.62 -11.79 2.68
C PHE A 87 10.86 -11.05 3.19
N ALA A 88 10.83 -10.67 4.46
CA ALA A 88 11.92 -10.00 5.14
C ALA A 88 12.23 -10.69 6.47
N GLY A 89 13.34 -10.28 7.09
CA GLY A 89 13.73 -10.76 8.42
C GLY A 89 13.90 -12.29 8.49
N SER A 90 13.38 -12.88 9.55
CA SER A 90 13.38 -14.33 9.81
C SER A 90 12.61 -15.14 8.77
N LEU A 91 11.76 -14.50 7.96
CA LEU A 91 10.87 -15.16 7.01
C LEU A 91 11.45 -15.30 5.59
N GLN A 92 12.69 -14.90 5.35
CA GLN A 92 13.29 -14.96 4.00
C GLN A 92 13.30 -16.36 3.37
N SER A 93 13.37 -17.42 4.18
CA SER A 93 13.34 -18.82 3.71
C SER A 93 11.92 -19.39 3.55
N TYR A 94 10.89 -18.62 3.90
CA TYR A 94 9.52 -19.10 3.96
C TYR A 94 8.93 -19.14 2.56
N LYS A 95 7.90 -19.98 2.40
CA LYS A 95 7.10 -20.04 1.19
C LYS A 95 5.81 -19.27 1.42
N GLY A 96 5.25 -18.72 0.36
CA GLY A 96 3.98 -18.04 0.47
C GLY A 96 3.24 -17.89 -0.84
N SER A 97 2.03 -17.39 -0.70
CA SER A 97 1.22 -16.96 -1.82
C SER A 97 0.61 -15.62 -1.47
N LEU A 98 0.46 -14.77 -2.48
CA LEU A 98 -0.14 -13.45 -2.35
C LEU A 98 -1.42 -13.44 -3.18
N TYR A 99 -2.54 -13.25 -2.51
CA TYR A 99 -3.81 -12.98 -3.16
C TYR A 99 -3.90 -11.49 -3.47
N TRP A 100 -4.16 -11.17 -4.73
CA TRP A 100 -4.35 -9.82 -5.23
C TRP A 100 -5.42 -9.81 -6.32
N ASN A 101 -6.46 -9.00 -6.13
CA ASN A 101 -7.50 -8.73 -7.13
C ASN A 101 -7.96 -9.99 -7.90
N ASN A 102 -8.54 -10.95 -7.16
CA ASN A 102 -9.08 -12.22 -7.65
C ASN A 102 -8.05 -13.23 -8.21
N VAL A 103 -6.75 -12.96 -8.11
CA VAL A 103 -5.69 -13.88 -8.56
C VAL A 103 -4.75 -14.18 -7.40
N THR A 104 -4.24 -15.41 -7.33
CA THR A 104 -3.23 -15.80 -6.34
C THR A 104 -1.89 -16.01 -7.06
N TYR A 105 -0.86 -15.35 -6.55
CA TYR A 105 0.50 -15.37 -7.07
C TYR A 105 1.44 -16.10 -6.10
N PRO A 106 2.48 -16.79 -6.58
CA PRO A 106 3.56 -17.24 -5.71
C PRO A 106 4.26 -16.02 -5.08
N PHE A 107 4.67 -16.16 -3.82
CA PHE A 107 5.41 -15.11 -3.11
C PHE A 107 6.76 -15.65 -2.60
N PRO A 108 7.90 -14.97 -2.85
CA PRO A 108 8.08 -13.63 -3.45
C PRO A 108 7.56 -13.45 -4.88
N LEU A 109 7.13 -12.23 -5.23
CA LEU A 109 6.61 -11.93 -6.57
C LEU A 109 7.74 -11.92 -7.61
N THR A 110 7.67 -12.84 -8.56
CA THR A 110 8.61 -12.91 -9.70
C THR A 110 8.11 -12.15 -10.93
N THR A 111 6.86 -11.69 -10.92
CA THR A 111 6.23 -10.87 -11.96
C THR A 111 5.36 -9.81 -11.30
N ASN A 112 5.04 -8.73 -12.02
CA ASN A 112 3.97 -7.82 -11.62
C ASN A 112 2.61 -8.54 -11.60
N THR A 113 1.70 -8.08 -10.75
CA THR A 113 0.33 -8.61 -10.70
C THR A 113 -0.58 -7.94 -11.74
N ASN A 114 -1.84 -8.42 -11.84
CA ASN A 114 -2.86 -7.73 -12.63
C ASN A 114 -3.16 -6.33 -12.05
N LEU A 115 -3.73 -5.47 -12.90
CA LEU A 115 -4.16 -4.14 -12.48
C LEU A 115 -5.48 -4.23 -11.71
N LEU A 116 -5.62 -3.37 -10.71
CA LEU A 116 -6.86 -3.02 -10.04
C LEU A 116 -7.15 -1.55 -10.35
N ASP A 117 -8.37 -1.28 -10.82
CA ASP A 117 -8.82 0.07 -11.14
C ASP A 117 -9.59 0.65 -9.96
N ILE A 118 -9.25 1.88 -9.59
CA ILE A 118 -9.91 2.64 -8.52
C ILE A 118 -10.35 3.99 -9.09
N GLY A 119 -11.66 4.21 -9.10
CA GLY A 119 -12.28 5.45 -9.58
C GLY A 119 -13.19 6.14 -8.57
N ASP A 120 -13.58 5.45 -7.49
CA ASP A 120 -14.44 6.01 -6.46
C ASP A 120 -13.63 6.76 -5.39
N LYS A 121 -14.25 7.79 -4.83
CA LYS A 121 -13.69 8.57 -3.71
C LYS A 121 -13.91 7.91 -2.36
N THR A 122 -14.83 6.94 -2.31
CA THR A 122 -15.05 6.11 -1.13
C THR A 122 -13.84 5.19 -0.95
N PRO A 123 -13.21 5.14 0.23
CA PRO A 123 -12.11 4.21 0.50
C PRO A 123 -12.49 2.76 0.19
N MET A 124 -11.74 2.15 -0.71
CA MET A 124 -11.83 0.74 -1.06
C MET A 124 -10.75 -0.04 -0.30
N PRO A 125 -11.13 -1.00 0.56
CA PRO A 125 -10.21 -1.99 1.10
C PRO A 125 -9.46 -2.70 -0.02
N LEU A 126 -8.12 -2.73 0.03
CA LEU A 126 -7.36 -3.40 -1.00
C LEU A 126 -7.63 -4.91 -0.95
N PRO A 127 -7.95 -5.58 -2.08
CA PRO A 127 -8.19 -7.01 -2.13
C PRO A 127 -6.86 -7.77 -2.05
N LEU A 128 -6.20 -7.71 -0.90
CA LEU A 128 -4.83 -8.14 -0.66
C LEU A 128 -4.74 -9.04 0.57
N LYS A 129 -4.26 -10.27 0.39
CA LYS A 129 -3.95 -11.21 1.48
C LYS A 129 -2.60 -11.87 1.24
N LEU A 130 -1.82 -12.05 2.30
CA LEU A 130 -0.56 -12.79 2.26
C LEU A 130 -0.71 -14.09 3.04
N TYR A 131 -0.46 -15.20 2.38
CA TYR A 131 -0.42 -16.54 2.95
C TYR A 131 1.03 -16.93 3.17
N ILE A 132 1.38 -17.31 4.39
CA ILE A 132 2.75 -17.64 4.78
C ILE A 132 2.78 -19.09 5.27
N THR A 133 3.60 -19.90 4.61
CA THR A 133 3.85 -21.29 4.97
C THR A 133 5.23 -21.40 5.62
N PRO A 134 5.30 -21.80 6.91
CA PRO A 134 6.57 -22.01 7.59
C PRO A 134 7.43 -23.08 6.93
N VAL A 135 8.73 -22.81 6.83
CA VAL A 135 9.72 -23.80 6.35
C VAL A 135 10.62 -24.20 7.51
N GLY A 136 10.40 -25.40 8.06
CA GLY A 136 11.14 -25.96 9.19
C GLY A 136 10.24 -26.59 10.25
N ALA A 137 10.83 -27.26 11.25
CA ALA A 137 10.08 -27.75 12.42
C ALA A 137 9.58 -26.55 13.24
N ALA A 138 8.26 -26.47 13.46
CA ALA A 138 7.65 -25.44 14.30
C ALA A 138 8.08 -25.65 15.76
N GLY A 139 9.25 -25.11 16.12
CA GLY A 139 9.80 -25.13 17.47
C GLY A 139 10.43 -23.77 17.78
N GLY A 140 9.84 -23.03 18.71
CA GLY A 140 10.33 -21.69 19.13
C GLY A 140 9.57 -20.51 18.50
N VAL A 141 10.03 -19.29 18.80
CA VAL A 141 9.42 -18.05 18.28
C VAL A 141 9.76 -17.90 16.80
N VAL A 142 8.72 -18.01 15.96
CA VAL A 142 8.81 -17.97 14.48
C VAL A 142 8.92 -16.52 13.97
N ILE A 143 8.19 -15.59 14.58
CA ILE A 143 8.13 -14.16 14.22
C ILE A 143 8.26 -13.33 15.49
N LYS A 144 9.19 -12.37 15.52
CA LYS A 144 9.32 -11.46 16.67
C LYS A 144 8.34 -10.30 16.53
N ALA A 145 7.74 -9.87 17.65
CA ALA A 145 6.87 -8.70 17.65
C ALA A 145 7.64 -7.45 17.17
N GLY A 146 7.04 -6.70 16.25
CA GLY A 146 7.66 -5.51 15.63
C GLY A 146 8.65 -5.80 14.50
N GLU A 147 8.91 -7.07 14.17
CA GLU A 147 9.74 -7.44 13.03
C GLU A 147 9.01 -7.22 11.70
N VAL A 148 9.75 -6.79 10.67
CA VAL A 148 9.22 -6.71 9.31
C VAL A 148 9.16 -8.11 8.71
N ILE A 149 7.95 -8.59 8.44
CA ILE A 149 7.71 -9.93 7.88
C ILE A 149 7.77 -9.97 6.35
N ALA A 150 7.38 -8.88 5.68
CA ALA A 150 7.38 -8.77 4.23
C ALA A 150 7.48 -7.30 3.79
N ARG A 151 7.96 -7.08 2.56
CA ARG A 151 7.89 -5.80 1.85
C ARG A 151 7.11 -6.02 0.56
N ILE A 152 5.96 -5.36 0.46
CA ILE A 152 5.08 -5.42 -0.71
C ILE A 152 5.16 -4.07 -1.41
N HIS A 153 5.68 -4.08 -2.63
CA HIS A 153 5.81 -2.89 -3.46
C HIS A 153 4.56 -2.72 -4.31
N MET A 154 3.98 -1.53 -4.30
CA MET A 154 2.80 -1.20 -5.11
C MET A 154 3.11 -0.03 -6.03
N TYR A 155 2.70 -0.17 -7.28
CA TYR A 155 2.82 0.86 -8.30
C TYR A 155 1.43 1.41 -8.64
N LYS A 156 1.39 2.70 -8.93
CA LYS A 156 0.19 3.41 -9.34
C LYS A 156 0.46 4.29 -10.54
N ILE A 157 -0.47 4.33 -11.49
CA ILE A 157 -0.55 5.32 -12.58
C ILE A 157 -2.01 5.66 -12.89
N ALA A 158 -2.33 6.94 -13.10
CA ALA A 158 -3.65 7.44 -13.48
C ALA A 158 -3.86 7.46 -14.99
N THR A 159 -5.06 7.83 -15.43
CA THR A 159 -5.47 7.82 -16.84
C THR A 159 -5.05 9.09 -17.60
N LEU A 160 -5.18 10.27 -17.00
CA LEU A 160 -5.01 11.55 -17.68
C LEU A 160 -3.56 12.05 -17.67
N GLY A 161 -3.16 12.70 -18.76
CA GLY A 161 -1.85 13.33 -18.90
C GLY A 161 -0.71 12.31 -18.77
N SER A 162 0.24 12.57 -17.87
CA SER A 162 1.34 11.64 -17.57
C SER A 162 0.95 10.51 -16.63
N GLY A 163 -0.30 10.47 -16.15
CA GLY A 163 -0.78 9.53 -15.15
C GLY A 163 -0.19 9.72 -13.75
N ASN A 164 0.75 10.66 -13.56
CA ASN A 164 1.38 10.96 -12.26
C ASN A 164 1.81 9.70 -11.50
N PRO A 165 2.75 8.90 -12.03
CA PRO A 165 3.10 7.61 -11.45
C PRO A 165 3.65 7.74 -10.03
N ARG A 166 3.32 6.77 -9.15
CA ARG A 166 3.74 6.73 -7.74
C ARG A 166 4.13 5.31 -7.34
N ASN A 167 5.05 5.22 -6.38
CA ASN A 167 5.48 3.96 -5.77
C ASN A 167 5.19 4.00 -4.27
N PHE A 168 4.77 2.86 -3.73
CA PHE A 168 4.49 2.62 -2.33
C PHE A 168 5.29 1.39 -1.86
#